data_AF-A0A0M2SI83-F1
#
_entry.id   AF-A0A0M2SI83-F1
#
_cell.length_a   1.000
_cell.length_b   1.000
_cell.length_c   1.000
_cell.angle_alpha   90.00
_cell.angle_beta   90.00
_cell.angle_gamma   90.00
#
_symmetry.space_group_name_H-M   'P 1'
#
loop_
_entity.id
_entity.type
_entity.pdbx_description
1 polymer ?
#
loop_
_entity_poly.entity_id
_entity_poly.type
_entity_poly.pdbx_seq_one_letter_code
_entity_poly.pdbx_strand_id
1 'polypeptide(L)'
;MKLKVKIRDTKLTIEKVTIDAGSTVAELVTALARQDLVNESFTGGLKVKGLEDEDLMSVTLHHLFGESERAEIYNTDMTITLTERRVKGNTLAGRILLDYSNLLETAGKLHELTEVEPVRAGTLFYVQQQRRQYFIRMEDAGLEFFHFRDQYDDAFSGTGRSPFLRVELKERSALTPDELKWLRSITLPAKEKKNPVIHFDPERLSQEFLDDINVLIHRIVVIIGRFRTRGEALDARGRHIPAYVQVGEECSVGYIPEEQLEKIRK
;
A
#
# COMPACT_ATOMS: atom_id res chain seq x y z
N MET A 1 -13.22 7.73 11.98
CA MET A 1 -12.60 6.82 12.97
C MET A 1 -12.70 7.41 14.39
N LYS A 2 -12.55 6.59 15.44
CA LYS A 2 -12.43 7.08 16.84
C LYS A 2 -11.01 6.84 17.33
N LEU A 3 -10.28 7.93 17.56
CA LEU A 3 -8.90 7.89 18.04
C LEU A 3 -8.86 8.16 19.54
N LYS A 4 -8.12 7.33 20.26
CA LYS A 4 -7.62 7.71 21.58
C LYS A 4 -6.29 8.42 21.36
N VAL A 5 -6.24 9.69 21.74
CA VAL A 5 -5.06 10.54 21.56
C VAL A 5 -4.42 10.75 22.94
N LYS A 6 -3.13 10.50 23.04
CA LYS A 6 -2.35 10.76 24.24
C LYS A 6 -1.25 11.75 23.87
N ILE A 7 -1.27 12.91 24.51
CA ILE A 7 -0.33 13.99 24.25
C ILE A 7 0.59 14.12 25.47
N ARG A 8 1.88 14.26 25.19
CA ARG A 8 2.91 14.52 26.18
C ARG A 8 3.71 15.73 25.70
N ASP A 9 3.37 16.90 26.20
CA ASP A 9 3.99 18.19 25.86
C ASP A 9 4.67 18.84 27.10
N THR A 10 4.07 18.69 28.28
CA THR A 10 4.62 18.94 29.63
C THR A 10 3.73 18.31 30.71
N LYS A 11 2.45 18.05 30.38
CA LYS A 11 1.51 17.26 31.16
C LYS A 11 1.09 16.04 30.34
N LEU A 12 0.74 14.95 31.02
CA LEU A 12 0.24 13.75 30.35
C LEU A 12 -1.27 13.87 30.18
N THR A 13 -1.72 14.32 29.00
CA THR A 13 -3.14 14.47 28.71
C THR A 13 -3.59 13.30 27.83
N ILE A 14 -4.63 12.59 28.26
CA ILE A 14 -5.22 11.47 27.51
C ILE A 14 -6.65 11.86 27.16
N GLU A 15 -6.91 12.08 25.87
CA GLU A 15 -8.22 12.49 25.38
C GLU A 15 -8.74 11.61 24.26
N LYS A 16 -10.06 11.64 24.07
CA LYS A 16 -10.73 10.86 23.02
C LYS A 16 -11.26 11.79 21.95
N VAL A 17 -10.70 11.66 20.76
CA VAL A 17 -11.05 12.53 19.63
C VAL A 17 -11.69 11.68 18.54
N THR A 18 -12.82 12.17 18.02
CA THR A 18 -13.46 11.56 16.85
C THR A 18 -13.05 12.38 15.64
N ILE A 19 -12.48 11.73 14.63
CA ILE A 19 -11.93 12.35 13.43
C ILE A 19 -12.25 11.46 12.23
N ASP A 20 -12.45 12.04 11.05
CA ASP A 20 -12.77 11.29 9.84
C ASP A 20 -11.62 10.37 9.40
N ALA A 21 -11.96 9.24 8.78
CA ALA A 21 -10.98 8.21 8.44
C ALA A 21 -10.02 8.63 7.31
N GLY A 22 -10.49 9.51 6.42
CA GLY A 22 -9.70 10.12 5.35
C GLY A 22 -8.97 11.40 5.75
N SER A 23 -9.08 11.84 7.01
CA SER A 23 -8.46 13.09 7.44
C SER A 23 -6.94 13.03 7.39
N THR A 24 -6.30 14.18 7.22
CA THR A 24 -4.85 14.33 7.21
C THR A 24 -4.28 14.63 8.59
N VAL A 25 -2.95 14.56 8.74
CA VAL A 25 -2.27 15.01 9.98
C VAL A 25 -2.53 16.49 10.23
N ALA A 26 -2.57 17.34 9.20
CA ALA A 26 -2.90 18.75 9.36
C ALA A 26 -4.29 18.95 9.99
N GLU A 27 -5.27 18.18 9.52
CA GLU A 27 -6.63 18.21 10.06
C GLU A 27 -6.69 17.70 11.50
N LEU A 28 -5.91 16.66 11.83
CA LEU A 28 -5.76 16.18 13.21
C LEU A 28 -5.14 17.26 14.12
N VAL A 29 -4.02 17.85 13.72
CA VAL A 29 -3.33 18.89 14.51
C VAL A 29 -4.26 20.08 14.72
N THR A 30 -4.96 20.51 13.68
CA THR A 30 -5.96 21.58 13.76
C THR A 30 -7.11 21.23 14.70
N ALA A 31 -7.61 19.98 14.65
CA ALA A 31 -8.68 19.52 15.53
C ALA A 31 -8.23 19.44 17.00
N LEU A 32 -7.00 19.02 17.26
CA LEU A 32 -6.41 19.00 18.60
C LEU A 32 -6.18 20.42 19.13
N ALA A 33 -5.73 21.34 18.30
CA ALA A 33 -5.53 22.75 18.66
C ALA A 33 -6.85 23.44 19.02
N ARG A 34 -7.91 23.20 18.24
CA ARG A 34 -9.27 23.69 18.52
C ARG A 34 -9.84 23.19 19.85
N GLN A 35 -9.38 22.04 20.33
CA GLN A 35 -9.79 21.46 21.61
C GLN A 35 -8.86 21.86 22.77
N ASP A 36 -7.92 22.78 22.53
CA ASP A 36 -6.91 23.23 23.49
C ASP A 36 -6.05 22.07 24.04
N LEU A 37 -5.87 21.01 23.22
CA LEU A 37 -5.10 19.81 23.58
C LEU A 37 -3.65 19.88 23.13
N VAL A 38 -3.37 20.66 22.08
CA VAL A 38 -2.02 20.99 21.63
C VAL A 38 -1.96 22.49 21.39
N ASN A 39 -0.81 23.09 21.65
CA ASN A 39 -0.55 24.46 21.26
C ASN A 39 0.17 24.45 19.90
N GLU A 40 -0.44 25.10 18.89
CA GLU A 40 0.07 25.15 17.51
C GLU A 40 1.52 25.60 17.41
N SER A 41 1.97 26.45 18.35
CA SER A 41 3.37 26.92 18.46
C SER A 41 4.38 25.77 18.61
N PHE A 42 3.97 24.62 19.15
CA PHE A 42 4.83 23.44 19.36
C PHE A 42 4.61 22.33 18.32
N THR A 43 3.84 22.60 17.26
CA THR A 43 3.53 21.62 16.20
C THR A 43 4.51 21.69 15.02
N GLY A 44 5.48 22.60 15.07
CA GLY A 44 6.55 22.69 14.08
C GLY A 44 7.48 21.47 14.13
N GLY A 45 7.88 20.97 12.96
CA GLY A 45 8.86 19.89 12.84
C GLY A 45 8.41 18.54 13.40
N LEU A 46 7.09 18.31 13.46
CA LEU A 46 6.53 16.99 13.82
C LEU A 46 7.00 15.93 12.82
N LYS A 47 7.39 14.78 13.37
CA LYS A 47 7.82 13.59 12.66
C LYS A 47 6.97 12.42 13.11
N VAL A 48 6.80 11.43 12.25
CA VAL A 48 6.25 10.13 12.65
C VAL A 48 7.35 9.11 12.49
N LYS A 49 7.46 8.20 13.46
CA LYS A 49 8.46 7.13 13.39
C LYS A 49 8.16 6.29 12.14
N GLY A 50 9.06 6.36 11.15
CA GLY A 50 8.86 5.70 9.84
C GLY A 50 8.28 6.57 8.73
N LEU A 51 7.99 7.87 8.97
CA LEU A 51 7.58 8.86 7.95
C LEU A 51 8.34 10.18 8.16
N GLU A 52 9.65 10.09 8.35
CA GLU A 52 10.47 11.22 8.84
C GLU A 52 10.86 12.22 7.72
N ASP A 53 10.69 11.83 6.45
CA ASP A 53 11.06 12.59 5.25
C ASP A 53 9.84 13.03 4.39
N GLU A 54 8.61 12.77 4.84
CA GLU A 54 7.39 13.19 4.14
C GLU A 54 6.88 14.56 4.62
N ASP A 55 6.12 15.25 3.77
CA ASP A 55 5.26 16.34 4.22
C ASP A 55 4.13 15.75 5.06
N LEU A 56 4.46 15.48 6.33
CA LEU A 56 3.64 14.80 7.30
C LEU A 56 2.22 15.39 7.34
N MET A 57 2.10 16.70 7.16
CA MET A 57 0.82 17.42 7.20
C MET A 57 -0.16 16.97 6.12
N SER A 58 0.33 16.45 4.99
CA SER A 58 -0.49 15.93 3.88
C SER A 58 -0.83 14.43 4.00
N VAL A 59 -0.18 13.72 4.92
CA VAL A 59 -0.38 12.28 5.13
C VAL A 59 -1.74 12.04 5.76
N THR A 60 -2.50 11.09 5.21
CA THR A 60 -3.77 10.66 5.80
C THR A 60 -3.52 9.83 7.05
N LEU A 61 -4.41 9.96 8.04
CA LEU A 61 -4.23 9.33 9.34
C LEU A 61 -4.16 7.81 9.24
N HIS A 62 -4.82 7.17 8.27
CA HIS A 62 -4.77 5.73 8.07
C HIS A 62 -3.36 5.22 7.69
N HIS A 63 -2.57 6.02 6.95
CA HIS A 63 -1.19 5.66 6.60
C HIS A 63 -0.25 5.64 7.80
N LEU A 64 -0.56 6.41 8.86
CA LEU A 64 0.27 6.45 10.07
C LEU A 64 0.29 5.13 10.84
N PHE A 65 -0.73 4.29 10.67
CA PHE A 65 -0.93 3.10 11.48
C PHE A 65 -0.30 1.83 10.86
N GLY A 66 0.06 1.80 9.57
CA GLY A 66 0.70 0.62 8.95
C GLY A 66 -0.08 -0.69 9.19
N GLU A 67 0.51 -1.67 9.90
CA GLU A 67 -0.15 -2.87 10.46
C GLU A 67 -0.47 -2.75 11.97
N SER A 68 -0.02 -1.69 12.61
CA SER A 68 -0.18 -1.41 14.04
C SER A 68 -1.51 -0.72 14.35
N GLU A 69 -2.06 -0.91 15.55
CA GLU A 69 -3.20 -0.12 16.06
C GLU A 69 -2.74 1.23 16.66
N ARG A 70 -1.43 1.50 16.64
CA ARG A 70 -0.81 2.64 17.30
C ARG A 70 0.20 3.35 16.40
N ALA A 71 0.09 4.67 16.34
CA ALA A 71 1.03 5.57 15.67
C ALA A 71 1.57 6.60 16.66
N GLU A 72 2.80 7.07 16.46
CA GLU A 72 3.43 8.10 17.30
C GLU A 72 3.95 9.25 16.43
N ILE A 73 3.34 10.42 16.60
CA ILE A 73 3.81 11.69 16.05
C ILE A 73 4.61 12.41 17.13
N TYR A 74 5.81 12.88 16.84
CA TYR A 74 6.69 13.47 17.84
C TYR A 74 7.57 14.56 17.25
N ASN A 75 7.98 15.50 18.09
CA ASN A 75 9.13 16.38 17.88
C ASN A 75 9.91 16.46 19.20
N THR A 76 10.82 17.43 19.30
CA THR A 76 11.63 17.63 20.51
C THR A 76 10.80 18.00 21.74
N ASP A 77 9.66 18.65 21.53
CA ASP A 77 8.85 19.26 22.59
C ASP A 77 7.59 18.45 22.94
N MET A 78 7.13 17.58 22.04
CA MET A 78 5.86 16.88 22.17
C MET A 78 5.89 15.47 21.58
N THR A 79 5.11 14.57 22.19
CA THR A 79 4.73 13.28 21.59
C THR A 79 3.21 13.11 21.61
N ILE A 80 2.61 12.91 20.45
CA ILE A 80 1.21 12.54 20.22
C ILE A 80 1.16 11.05 19.88
N THR A 81 0.72 10.23 20.82
CA THR A 81 0.40 8.82 20.58
C THR A 81 -1.05 8.70 20.15
N LEU A 82 -1.27 8.17 18.95
CA LEU A 82 -2.59 7.82 18.43
C LEU A 82 -2.82 6.33 18.65
N THR A 83 -3.98 5.96 19.17
CA THR A 83 -4.43 4.57 19.25
C THR A 83 -5.81 4.46 18.63
N GLU A 84 -5.91 3.64 17.59
CA GLU A 84 -7.18 3.35 16.93
C GLU A 84 -8.05 2.51 17.87
N ARG A 85 -9.21 3.05 18.27
CA ARG A 85 -10.13 2.31 19.13
C ARG A 85 -11.14 1.60 18.23
N ARG A 86 -10.90 0.33 17.93
CA ARG A 86 -11.87 -0.55 17.26
C ARG A 86 -13.18 -0.52 18.03
N VAL A 87 -14.22 0.05 17.43
CA VAL A 87 -15.58 -0.18 17.91
C VAL A 87 -15.86 -1.64 17.54
N LYS A 88 -15.81 -2.54 18.52
CA LYS A 88 -16.43 -3.88 18.37
C LYS A 88 -17.94 -3.69 18.27
N GLY A 89 -18.38 -3.26 17.09
CA GLY A 89 -19.76 -3.06 16.70
C GLY A 89 -20.29 -4.33 16.07
N ASN A 90 -21.33 -4.87 16.69
CA ASN A 90 -22.13 -5.99 16.24
C ASN A 90 -22.39 -6.04 14.71
N THR A 91 -22.05 -7.19 14.14
CA THR A 91 -22.82 -7.96 13.14
C THR A 91 -23.48 -7.25 11.94
N LEU A 92 -22.96 -7.59 10.76
CA LEU A 92 -23.69 -8.02 9.56
C LEU A 92 -24.49 -7.03 8.70
N ALA A 93 -24.58 -5.74 9.03
CA ALA A 93 -25.17 -4.74 8.13
C ALA A 93 -24.29 -3.48 8.07
N GLY A 94 -23.51 -3.32 6.99
CA GLY A 94 -22.66 -2.13 6.81
C GLY A 94 -21.29 -2.36 6.19
N ARG A 95 -21.01 -3.52 5.58
CA ARG A 95 -19.83 -3.61 4.68
C ARG A 95 -20.09 -2.66 3.51
N ILE A 96 -19.25 -1.65 3.38
CA ILE A 96 -19.12 -0.87 2.14
C ILE A 96 -19.01 -1.91 1.01
N LEU A 97 -19.93 -1.88 0.06
CA LEU A 97 -19.85 -2.71 -1.14
C LEU A 97 -18.69 -2.17 -1.96
N LEU A 98 -17.52 -2.78 -1.79
CA LEU A 98 -16.33 -2.48 -2.57
C LEU A 98 -16.47 -3.14 -3.94
N ASP A 99 -16.16 -2.40 -5.00
CA ASP A 99 -16.14 -2.90 -6.36
C ASP A 99 -14.74 -3.44 -6.70
N TYR A 100 -14.65 -4.76 -6.86
CA TYR A 100 -13.42 -5.46 -7.24
C TYR A 100 -13.37 -5.81 -8.72
N SER A 101 -14.39 -5.45 -9.51
CA SER A 101 -14.54 -5.93 -10.89
C SER A 101 -13.29 -5.63 -11.73
N ASN A 102 -12.76 -4.41 -11.60
CA ASN A 102 -11.53 -3.99 -12.27
C ASN A 102 -10.31 -4.79 -11.79
N LEU A 103 -10.18 -5.01 -10.48
CA LEU A 103 -9.07 -5.78 -9.92
C LEU A 103 -9.09 -7.24 -10.40
N LEU A 104 -10.28 -7.85 -10.46
CA LEU A 104 -10.47 -9.21 -10.95
C LEU A 104 -10.10 -9.31 -12.43
N GLU A 105 -10.53 -8.34 -13.25
CA GLU A 105 -10.20 -8.29 -14.67
C GLU A 105 -8.68 -8.14 -14.88
N THR A 106 -8.06 -7.19 -14.17
CA THR A 106 -6.63 -6.93 -14.28
C THR A 106 -5.78 -8.10 -13.79
N ALA A 107 -6.16 -8.73 -12.67
CA ALA A 107 -5.51 -9.95 -12.19
C ALA A 107 -5.64 -11.11 -13.18
N GLY A 108 -6.81 -11.23 -13.84
CA GLY A 108 -7.03 -12.18 -14.93
C GLY A 108 -6.08 -11.93 -16.11
N LYS A 109 -5.96 -10.68 -16.56
CA LYS A 109 -5.02 -10.29 -17.63
C LYS A 109 -3.56 -10.56 -17.26
N LEU A 110 -3.18 -10.29 -16.01
CA LEU A 110 -1.85 -10.61 -15.52
C LEU A 110 -1.59 -12.11 -15.61
N HIS A 111 -2.53 -12.93 -15.12
CA HIS A 111 -2.40 -14.38 -15.16
C HIS A 111 -2.27 -14.90 -16.60
N GLU A 112 -3.19 -14.53 -17.48
CA GLU A 112 -3.17 -14.91 -18.91
C GLU A 112 -1.85 -14.48 -19.59
N LEU A 113 -1.33 -13.29 -19.25
CA LEU A 113 -0.08 -12.80 -19.80
C LEU A 113 1.13 -13.59 -19.29
N THR A 114 1.17 -13.93 -18.00
CA THR A 114 2.26 -14.71 -17.39
C THR A 114 2.29 -16.18 -17.83
N GLU A 115 1.21 -16.73 -18.37
CA GLU A 115 1.22 -18.06 -18.99
C GLU A 115 1.93 -18.07 -20.34
N VAL A 116 1.85 -16.95 -21.09
CA VAL A 116 2.45 -16.82 -22.42
C VAL A 116 3.88 -16.25 -22.34
N GLU A 117 4.12 -15.31 -21.42
CA GLU A 117 5.41 -14.71 -21.14
C GLU A 117 5.82 -15.06 -19.70
N PRO A 118 6.58 -16.16 -19.49
CA PRO A 118 6.89 -16.63 -18.15
C PRO A 118 7.82 -15.66 -17.42
N VAL A 119 7.26 -14.91 -16.47
CA VAL A 119 8.01 -14.07 -15.54
C VAL A 119 8.50 -14.93 -14.39
N ARG A 120 9.82 -14.94 -14.13
CA ARG A 120 10.38 -15.74 -13.05
C ARG A 120 9.99 -15.17 -11.68
N ALA A 121 9.76 -16.05 -10.72
CA ALA A 121 9.69 -15.64 -9.32
C ALA A 121 10.98 -14.93 -8.90
N GLY A 122 10.80 -13.88 -8.11
CA GLY A 122 11.81 -12.91 -7.71
C GLY A 122 12.07 -11.78 -8.70
N THR A 123 11.37 -11.71 -9.83
CA THR A 123 11.46 -10.55 -10.74
C THR A 123 10.93 -9.30 -10.03
N LEU A 124 11.77 -8.28 -9.92
CA LEU A 124 11.42 -7.00 -9.34
C LEU A 124 11.04 -6.01 -10.44
N PHE A 125 9.99 -5.25 -10.21
CA PHE A 125 9.51 -4.19 -11.09
C PHE A 125 9.55 -2.87 -10.35
N TYR A 126 9.92 -1.81 -11.04
CA TYR A 126 9.82 -0.44 -10.53
C TYR A 126 8.61 0.27 -11.16
N VAL A 127 7.74 0.83 -10.33
CA VAL A 127 6.60 1.60 -10.80
C VAL A 127 6.60 2.98 -10.15
N GLN A 128 6.73 4.01 -10.99
CA GLN A 128 6.48 5.39 -10.60
C GLN A 128 5.21 5.90 -11.25
N GLN A 129 4.29 6.38 -10.42
CA GLN A 129 3.08 7.05 -10.84
C GLN A 129 2.99 8.42 -10.18
N GLN A 130 3.16 9.47 -10.99
CA GLN A 130 3.32 10.84 -10.52
C GLN A 130 4.48 10.91 -9.52
N ARG A 131 4.18 11.19 -8.25
CA ARG A 131 5.17 11.28 -7.16
C ARG A 131 5.33 9.98 -6.37
N ARG A 132 4.42 9.01 -6.55
CA ARG A 132 4.43 7.75 -5.80
C ARG A 132 5.31 6.73 -6.51
N GLN A 133 6.15 6.04 -5.76
CA GLN A 133 7.14 5.09 -6.27
C GLN A 133 7.05 3.79 -5.49
N TYR A 134 7.01 2.67 -6.21
CA TYR A 134 6.85 1.34 -5.65
C TYR A 134 7.80 0.35 -6.30
N PHE A 135 8.23 -0.62 -5.51
CA PHE A 135 8.67 -1.89 -6.05
C PHE A 135 7.56 -2.91 -5.96
N ILE A 136 7.45 -3.73 -7.00
CA ILE A 136 6.51 -4.85 -7.04
C ILE A 136 7.31 -6.07 -7.43
N ARG A 137 7.26 -7.10 -6.60
CA ARG A 137 8.02 -8.33 -6.80
C ARG A 137 7.06 -9.45 -7.20
N MET A 138 7.37 -10.12 -8.31
CA MET A 138 6.69 -11.33 -8.73
C MET A 138 7.17 -12.50 -7.88
N GLU A 139 6.25 -13.27 -7.31
CA GLU A 139 6.53 -14.49 -6.56
C GLU A 139 5.64 -15.62 -7.09
N ASP A 140 5.96 -16.87 -6.80
CA ASP A 140 5.18 -18.03 -7.31
C ASP A 140 3.70 -17.96 -6.90
N ALA A 141 3.44 -17.42 -5.70
CA ALA A 141 2.10 -17.28 -5.15
C ALA A 141 1.36 -16.01 -5.63
N GLY A 142 2.03 -15.02 -6.21
CA GLY A 142 1.41 -13.75 -6.60
C GLY A 142 2.39 -12.57 -6.59
N LEU A 143 1.96 -11.45 -6.00
CA LEU A 143 2.70 -10.18 -5.99
C LEU A 143 2.95 -9.68 -4.57
N GLU A 144 4.17 -9.22 -4.32
CA GLU A 144 4.53 -8.48 -3.11
C GLU A 144 4.81 -7.01 -3.47
N PHE A 145 4.27 -6.08 -2.70
CA PHE A 145 4.38 -4.64 -2.95
C PHE A 145 5.18 -3.97 -1.84
N PHE A 146 6.07 -3.07 -2.26
CA PHE A 146 7.01 -2.37 -1.38
C PHE A 146 7.01 -0.88 -1.74
N HIS A 147 7.00 -0.01 -0.74
CA HIS A 147 7.28 1.40 -0.95
C HIS A 147 8.73 1.57 -1.38
N PHE A 148 8.98 2.30 -2.48
CA PHE A 148 10.32 2.37 -3.09
C PHE A 148 11.38 2.89 -2.12
N ARG A 149 11.07 3.94 -1.37
CA ARG A 149 12.04 4.57 -0.45
C ARG A 149 12.21 3.77 0.83
N ASP A 150 11.10 3.38 1.45
CA ASP A 150 11.10 2.82 2.80
C ASP A 150 11.43 1.33 2.85
N GLN A 151 11.09 0.61 1.78
CA GLN A 151 11.24 -0.83 1.68
C GLN A 151 12.16 -1.22 0.53
N TYR A 152 13.12 -0.34 0.19
CA TYR A 152 14.10 -0.60 -0.86
C TYR A 152 14.83 -1.92 -0.57
N ASP A 153 15.55 -2.02 0.54
CA ASP A 153 16.39 -3.18 0.86
C ASP A 153 15.54 -4.47 1.01
N ASP A 154 14.35 -4.34 1.59
CA ASP A 154 13.38 -5.43 1.71
C ASP A 154 12.94 -5.97 0.34
N ALA A 155 12.71 -5.10 -0.64
CA ALA A 155 12.28 -5.49 -1.98
C ALA A 155 13.33 -6.32 -2.74
N PHE A 156 14.62 -6.10 -2.46
CA PHE A 156 15.74 -6.87 -3.02
C PHE A 156 16.09 -8.12 -2.21
N SER A 157 15.66 -8.22 -0.94
CA SER A 157 15.99 -9.37 -0.10
C SER A 157 15.40 -10.68 -0.64
N GLY A 158 16.14 -11.79 -0.53
CA GLY A 158 15.69 -13.12 -0.96
C GLY A 158 14.76 -13.81 0.04
N THR A 159 14.81 -13.45 1.33
CA THR A 159 14.01 -14.06 2.41
C THR A 159 13.66 -13.04 3.50
N GLY A 160 12.67 -13.35 4.34
CA GLY A 160 12.33 -12.52 5.51
C GLY A 160 11.73 -11.15 5.16
N ARG A 161 11.18 -10.99 3.96
CA ARG A 161 10.56 -9.75 3.49
C ARG A 161 9.25 -9.45 4.20
N SER A 162 9.02 -8.17 4.43
CA SER A 162 7.79 -7.65 5.01
C SER A 162 7.15 -6.61 4.07
N PRO A 163 6.60 -7.03 2.91
CA PRO A 163 5.89 -6.12 2.01
C PRO A 163 4.72 -5.45 2.73
N PHE A 164 4.40 -4.20 2.39
CA PHE A 164 3.24 -3.53 2.97
C PHE A 164 1.91 -4.14 2.48
N LEU A 165 1.96 -4.87 1.36
CA LEU A 165 0.82 -5.53 0.76
C LEU A 165 1.27 -6.81 0.04
N ARG A 166 0.49 -7.88 0.21
CA ARG A 166 0.59 -9.09 -0.61
C ARG A 166 -0.73 -9.34 -1.33
N VAL A 167 -0.64 -9.67 -2.62
CA VAL A 167 -1.76 -10.16 -3.41
C VAL A 167 -1.43 -11.55 -3.90
N GLU A 168 -2.07 -12.56 -3.33
CA GLU A 168 -1.94 -13.95 -3.77
C GLU A 168 -2.92 -14.25 -4.91
N LEU A 169 -2.50 -15.03 -5.88
CA LEU A 169 -3.31 -15.46 -7.01
C LEU A 169 -3.67 -16.94 -6.85
N LYS A 170 -4.88 -17.20 -6.31
CA LYS A 170 -5.32 -18.56 -5.95
C LYS A 170 -6.39 -19.11 -6.88
N GLU A 171 -6.20 -20.34 -7.32
CA GLU A 171 -7.31 -21.11 -7.87
C GLU A 171 -8.40 -21.32 -6.81
N ARG A 172 -9.64 -21.53 -7.26
CA ARG A 172 -10.77 -21.71 -6.35
C ARG A 172 -10.60 -22.88 -5.37
N SER A 173 -9.89 -23.93 -5.78
CA SER A 173 -9.55 -25.10 -4.96
C SER A 173 -8.61 -24.78 -3.79
N ALA A 174 -7.77 -23.75 -3.96
CA ALA A 174 -6.78 -23.31 -2.97
C ALA A 174 -7.30 -22.21 -2.04
N LEU A 175 -8.52 -21.69 -2.27
CA LEU A 175 -9.15 -20.72 -1.39
C LEU A 175 -9.60 -21.37 -0.07
N THR A 176 -9.27 -20.73 1.04
CA THR A 176 -9.83 -21.07 2.35
C THR A 176 -11.34 -20.78 2.40
N PRO A 177 -12.10 -21.38 3.32
CA PRO A 177 -13.54 -21.11 3.45
C PRO A 177 -13.87 -19.62 3.65
N ASP A 178 -13.03 -18.89 4.39
CA ASP A 178 -13.22 -17.46 4.65
C ASP A 178 -12.90 -16.60 3.43
N GLU A 179 -11.81 -16.90 2.70
CA GLU A 179 -11.49 -16.26 1.43
C GLU A 179 -12.58 -16.52 0.38
N LEU A 180 -13.08 -17.75 0.31
CA LEU A 180 -14.15 -18.12 -0.61
C LEU A 180 -15.46 -17.39 -0.27
N LYS A 181 -15.80 -17.27 1.02
CA LYS A 181 -16.96 -16.53 1.50
C LYS A 181 -16.82 -15.04 1.19
N TRP A 182 -15.62 -14.48 1.38
CA TRP A 182 -15.29 -13.10 1.03
C TRP A 182 -15.42 -12.86 -0.47
N LEU A 183 -14.74 -13.65 -1.30
CA LEU A 183 -14.82 -13.54 -2.75
C LEU A 183 -16.25 -13.67 -3.25
N ARG A 184 -17.04 -14.62 -2.73
CA ARG A 184 -18.48 -14.76 -3.06
C ARG A 184 -19.34 -13.56 -2.70
N SER A 185 -18.92 -12.75 -1.72
CA SER A 185 -19.63 -11.52 -1.37
C SER A 185 -19.40 -10.39 -2.38
N ILE A 186 -18.45 -10.58 -3.30
CA ILE A 186 -17.98 -9.57 -4.26
C ILE A 186 -18.23 -10.05 -5.70
N THR A 187 -17.91 -11.31 -6.00
CA THR A 187 -18.01 -11.93 -7.33
C THR A 187 -18.22 -13.45 -7.23
N LEU A 188 -18.55 -14.11 -8.33
CA LEU A 188 -18.53 -15.57 -8.37
C LEU A 188 -17.10 -16.05 -8.71
N PRO A 189 -16.38 -16.71 -7.77
CA PRO A 189 -15.03 -17.19 -8.04
C PRO A 189 -15.04 -18.26 -9.12
N ALA A 190 -14.33 -17.98 -10.21
CA ALA A 190 -14.17 -18.90 -11.32
C ALA A 190 -13.26 -20.07 -10.89
N LYS A 191 -13.61 -21.29 -11.33
CA LYS A 191 -12.83 -22.49 -11.00
C LYS A 191 -11.45 -22.49 -11.65
N GLU A 192 -11.39 -22.03 -12.90
CA GLU A 192 -10.22 -22.15 -13.77
C GLU A 192 -9.31 -20.92 -13.73
N LYS A 193 -9.75 -19.82 -13.10
CA LYS A 193 -8.95 -18.59 -12.99
C LYS A 193 -8.32 -18.47 -11.61
N LYS A 194 -7.10 -17.92 -11.56
CA LYS A 194 -6.51 -17.45 -10.31
C LYS A 194 -7.20 -16.18 -9.83
N ASN A 195 -7.78 -16.25 -8.64
CA ASN A 195 -8.52 -15.18 -7.97
C ASN A 195 -7.53 -14.38 -7.10
N PRO A 196 -7.54 -13.03 -7.17
CA PRO A 196 -6.71 -12.20 -6.31
C PRO A 196 -7.24 -12.24 -4.87
N VAL A 197 -6.38 -12.63 -3.95
CA VAL A 197 -6.58 -12.57 -2.51
C VAL A 197 -5.65 -11.51 -1.96
N ILE A 198 -6.25 -10.43 -1.46
CA ILE A 198 -5.53 -9.32 -0.86
C ILE A 198 -5.32 -9.65 0.62
N HIS A 199 -4.06 -9.78 1.03
CA HIS A 199 -3.69 -9.91 2.44
C HIS A 199 -3.51 -8.50 3.00
N PHE A 200 -4.60 -7.97 3.55
CA PHE A 200 -4.66 -6.64 4.14
C PHE A 200 -5.74 -6.62 5.22
N ASP A 201 -5.64 -5.72 6.20
CA ASP A 201 -6.69 -5.57 7.23
C ASP A 201 -8.03 -5.20 6.56
N PRO A 202 -9.07 -6.06 6.60
CA PRO A 202 -10.35 -5.78 5.95
C PRO A 202 -11.05 -4.53 6.49
N GLU A 203 -10.73 -4.09 7.71
CA GLU A 203 -11.27 -2.85 8.30
C GLU A 203 -10.66 -1.59 7.68
N ARG A 204 -9.49 -1.71 7.05
CA ARG A 204 -8.74 -0.60 6.41
C ARG A 204 -8.96 -0.54 4.90
N LEU A 205 -9.72 -1.48 4.35
CA LEU A 205 -9.91 -1.62 2.92
C LEU A 205 -10.94 -0.60 2.40
N SER A 206 -10.49 0.28 1.51
CA SER A 206 -11.32 1.29 0.84
C SER A 206 -11.35 1.06 -0.68
N GLN A 207 -12.31 1.68 -1.38
CA GLN A 207 -12.34 1.61 -2.85
C GLN A 207 -11.10 2.25 -3.47
N GLU A 208 -10.67 3.40 -2.93
CA GLU A 208 -9.45 4.08 -3.36
C GLU A 208 -8.22 3.18 -3.26
N PHE A 209 -8.09 2.43 -2.16
CA PHE A 209 -6.99 1.48 -1.99
C PHE A 209 -7.06 0.33 -3.00
N LEU A 210 -8.26 -0.20 -3.28
CA LEU A 210 -8.45 -1.20 -4.32
C LEU A 210 -8.10 -0.69 -5.72
N ASP A 211 -8.48 0.56 -6.02
CA ASP A 211 -8.18 1.21 -7.29
C ASP A 211 -6.67 1.43 -7.44
N ASP A 212 -5.98 1.85 -6.36
CA ASP A 212 -4.52 1.97 -6.33
C ASP A 212 -3.83 0.62 -6.59
N ILE A 213 -4.27 -0.46 -5.93
CA ILE A 213 -3.76 -1.82 -6.20
C ILE A 213 -3.99 -2.20 -7.66
N ASN A 214 -5.21 -2.01 -8.17
CA ASN A 214 -5.57 -2.34 -9.53
C ASN A 214 -4.67 -1.61 -10.54
N VAL A 215 -4.41 -0.33 -10.31
CA VAL A 215 -3.51 0.48 -11.14
C VAL A 215 -2.09 -0.08 -11.11
N LEU A 216 -1.55 -0.43 -9.94
CA LEU A 216 -0.21 -1.00 -9.81
C LEU A 216 -0.08 -2.35 -10.56
N ILE A 217 -1.04 -3.26 -10.38
CA ILE A 217 -1.07 -4.53 -11.12
C ILE A 217 -1.18 -4.27 -12.63
N HIS A 218 -2.03 -3.32 -13.03
CA HIS A 218 -2.15 -2.93 -14.43
C HIS A 218 -0.82 -2.41 -15.00
N ARG A 219 -0.02 -1.68 -14.23
CA ARG A 219 1.33 -1.27 -14.68
C ARG A 219 2.24 -2.46 -14.92
N ILE A 220 2.17 -3.49 -14.08
CA ILE A 220 2.92 -4.74 -14.31
C ILE A 220 2.48 -5.41 -15.61
N VAL A 221 1.17 -5.51 -15.87
CA VAL A 221 0.64 -6.02 -17.15
C VAL A 221 1.20 -5.23 -18.34
N VAL A 222 1.22 -3.89 -18.25
CA VAL A 222 1.76 -3.02 -19.31
C VAL A 222 3.27 -3.25 -19.52
N ILE A 223 4.06 -3.38 -18.45
CA ILE A 223 5.49 -3.68 -18.54
C ILE A 223 5.66 -5.00 -19.28
N ILE A 224 5.09 -6.09 -18.76
CA ILE A 224 5.25 -7.44 -19.34
C ILE A 224 4.83 -7.44 -20.81
N GLY A 225 3.68 -6.83 -21.15
CA GLY A 225 3.18 -6.77 -22.52
C GLY A 225 4.11 -6.02 -23.48
N ARG A 226 4.71 -4.91 -23.02
CA ARG A 226 5.65 -4.11 -23.81
C ARG A 226 6.97 -4.84 -24.05
N PHE A 227 7.50 -5.50 -23.02
CA PHE A 227 8.70 -6.32 -23.11
C PHE A 227 8.51 -7.50 -24.07
N ARG A 228 7.38 -8.22 -23.94
CA ARG A 228 7.00 -9.27 -24.88
C ARG A 228 6.93 -8.77 -26.32
N THR A 229 6.30 -7.62 -26.56
CA THR A 229 6.17 -7.04 -27.92
C THR A 229 7.53 -6.68 -28.53
N ARG A 230 8.51 -6.33 -27.69
CA ARG A 230 9.89 -6.00 -28.11
C ARG A 230 10.80 -7.23 -28.20
N GLY A 231 10.37 -8.40 -27.71
CA GLY A 231 11.22 -9.58 -27.58
C GLY A 231 12.36 -9.38 -26.56
N GLU A 232 12.17 -8.50 -25.58
CA GLU A 232 13.13 -8.23 -24.51
C GLU A 232 12.80 -9.10 -23.28
N ALA A 233 13.81 -9.77 -22.73
CA ALA A 233 13.63 -10.65 -21.57
C ALA A 233 13.49 -9.86 -20.28
N LEU A 234 12.46 -10.10 -19.46
CA LEU A 234 12.24 -9.52 -18.13
C LEU A 234 13.21 -10.11 -17.08
N ASP A 235 14.50 -9.90 -17.24
CA ASP A 235 15.48 -10.67 -16.48
C ASP A 235 15.67 -10.14 -15.05
N ALA A 236 15.29 -10.96 -14.07
CA ALA A 236 15.51 -10.76 -12.63
C ALA A 236 16.98 -10.83 -12.19
N ARG A 237 17.92 -11.04 -13.12
CA ARG A 237 19.34 -11.32 -12.85
C ARG A 237 20.30 -10.22 -13.29
N GLY A 238 19.80 -9.11 -13.83
CA GLY A 238 20.60 -7.95 -14.20
C GLY A 238 20.51 -6.83 -13.16
N ARG A 239 21.48 -5.91 -13.16
CA ARG A 239 21.37 -4.59 -12.52
C ARG A 239 20.32 -3.70 -13.19
N HIS A 240 19.40 -4.24 -13.98
CA HIS A 240 18.41 -3.50 -14.76
C HIS A 240 17.02 -3.99 -14.39
N ILE A 241 16.20 -3.07 -13.89
CA ILE A 241 14.88 -3.38 -13.35
C ILE A 241 13.83 -2.93 -14.38
N PRO A 242 12.93 -3.82 -14.84
CA PRO A 242 11.80 -3.42 -15.65
C PRO A 242 10.97 -2.35 -14.95
N ALA A 243 10.69 -1.27 -15.66
CA ALA A 243 10.14 -0.06 -15.08
C ALA A 243 8.96 0.49 -15.88
N TYR A 244 7.99 1.04 -15.13
CA TYR A 244 6.97 1.94 -15.63
C TYR A 244 7.12 3.28 -14.92
N VAL A 245 7.31 4.36 -15.69
CA VAL A 245 7.43 5.72 -15.14
C VAL A 245 6.42 6.62 -15.81
N GLN A 246 5.53 7.21 -15.02
CA GLN A 246 4.59 8.21 -15.49
C GLN A 246 4.75 9.52 -14.71
N VAL A 247 4.95 10.62 -15.45
CA VAL A 247 5.04 11.98 -14.91
C VAL A 247 4.12 12.87 -15.75
N GLY A 248 3.08 13.44 -15.12
CA GLY A 248 2.03 14.13 -15.86
C GLY A 248 1.30 13.18 -16.82
N GLU A 249 1.23 13.55 -18.08
CA GLU A 249 0.62 12.76 -19.16
C GLU A 249 1.61 11.82 -19.87
N GLU A 250 2.92 12.02 -19.66
CA GLU A 250 3.95 11.22 -20.31
C GLU A 250 4.18 9.91 -19.55
N CYS A 251 4.31 8.81 -20.30
CA CYS A 251 4.67 7.50 -19.74
C CYS A 251 5.80 6.84 -20.51
N SER A 252 6.70 6.18 -19.77
CA SER A 252 7.85 5.47 -20.28
C SER A 252 7.89 4.05 -19.69
N VAL A 253 8.26 3.09 -20.54
CA VAL A 253 8.43 1.69 -20.16
C VAL A 253 9.75 1.18 -20.74
N GLY A 254 10.59 0.62 -19.89
CA GLY A 254 11.91 0.14 -20.24
C GLY A 254 12.66 -0.37 -19.02
N TYR A 255 13.98 -0.28 -19.06
CA TYR A 255 14.85 -0.63 -17.95
C TYR A 255 15.33 0.59 -17.18
N ILE A 256 15.45 0.45 -15.87
CA ILE A 256 16.21 1.39 -15.04
C ILE A 256 17.35 0.63 -14.36
N PRO A 257 18.61 1.11 -14.47
CA PRO A 257 19.71 0.55 -13.71
C PRO A 257 19.49 0.67 -12.19
N GLU A 258 19.84 -0.36 -11.43
CA GLU A 258 19.78 -0.38 -9.97
C GLU A 258 20.60 0.78 -9.38
N GLU A 259 21.78 1.07 -9.93
CA GLU A 259 22.61 2.22 -9.52
C GLU A 259 21.90 3.57 -9.69
N GLN A 260 20.97 3.67 -10.65
CA GLN A 260 20.15 4.87 -10.82
C GLN A 260 19.04 4.91 -9.77
N LEU A 261 18.43 3.77 -9.45
CA LEU A 261 17.45 3.67 -8.37
C LEU A 261 18.08 3.99 -7.00
N GLU A 262 19.29 3.53 -6.72
CA GLU A 262 20.04 3.90 -5.52
C GLU A 262 20.30 5.42 -5.42
N LYS A 263 20.52 6.08 -6.56
CA LYS A 263 20.67 7.55 -6.60
C LYS A 263 19.35 8.29 -6.39
N ILE A 264 18.23 7.74 -6.87
CA ILE A 264 16.89 8.33 -6.69
C ILE A 264 16.35 8.10 -5.28
N ARG A 265 16.80 7.01 -4.63
CA ARG A 265 16.47 6.69 -3.24
C ARG A 265 17.04 7.73 -2.27
N LYS A 266 18.28 8.19 -2.50
CA LYS A 266 18.99 9.18 -1.68
C LYS A 266 18.44 10.59 -1.85
#